data_AF-A0A255DB69-F1
#
_entry.id   AF-A0A255DB69-F1
#
_cell.length_a   1.000
_cell.length_b   1.000
_cell.length_c   1.000
_cell.angle_alpha   90.00
_cell.angle_beta   90.00
_cell.angle_gamma   90.00
#
_symmetry.space_group_name_H-M   'P 1'
#
loop_
_entity.id
_entity.type
_entity.pdbx_description
1 polymer ?
#
loop_
_entity_poly.entity_id
_entity_poly.type
_entity_poly.pdbx_seq_one_letter_code
_entity_poly.pdbx_strand_id
1 'polypeptide(L)'
;MKAMLSKLTPVLSASVAAAGIAAAPKAFADPAPGCYNPDGTPCSPSAGPQGAGAEVPGGPGAQAGSNGQVSAGVPGGPWAVAGPGGGVACVPNGPCRTVNLPG
;
A
#
# COMPACT_ATOMS: atom_id res chain seq x y z
N MET A 1 -28.92 6.89 46.57
CA MET A 1 -27.59 7.14 46.00
C MET A 1 -27.02 5.98 45.15
N LYS A 2 -27.51 4.74 45.23
CA LYS A 2 -26.99 3.62 44.41
C LYS A 2 -27.53 3.56 42.96
N ALA A 3 -28.76 4.04 42.73
CA ALA A 3 -29.39 4.00 41.41
C ALA A 3 -28.85 5.01 40.38
N MET A 4 -28.30 6.15 40.83
CA MET A 4 -27.69 7.15 39.93
C MET A 4 -26.30 6.72 39.44
N LEU A 5 -25.56 5.95 40.24
CA LEU A 5 -24.21 5.49 39.88
C LEU A 5 -24.25 4.44 38.75
N SER A 6 -25.28 3.57 38.74
CA SER A 6 -25.47 2.54 37.70
C SER A 6 -25.85 3.10 36.32
N LYS A 7 -26.35 4.35 36.25
CA LYS A 7 -26.72 5.01 34.98
C LYS A 7 -25.59 5.82 34.36
N LEU A 8 -24.50 6.05 35.09
CA LEU A 8 -23.31 6.77 34.62
C LEU A 8 -22.22 5.83 34.06
N THR A 9 -22.26 4.53 34.39
CA THR A 9 -21.35 3.50 33.90
C THR A 9 -21.29 3.36 32.36
N PRO A 10 -22.42 3.41 31.61
CA PRO A 10 -22.34 3.35 30.15
C PRO A 10 -21.73 4.62 29.53
N VAL A 11 -21.88 5.77 30.17
CA VAL A 11 -21.32 7.05 29.69
C VAL A 11 -19.79 7.07 29.84
N LEU A 12 -19.26 6.48 30.92
CA LEU A 12 -17.80 6.34 31.10
C LEU A 12 -17.16 5.36 30.10
N SER A 13 -17.91 4.36 29.61
CA SER A 13 -17.38 3.40 28.62
C SER A 13 -17.37 3.98 27.20
N ALA A 14 -18.36 4.82 26.86
CA ALA A 14 -18.43 5.48 25.56
C ALA A 14 -17.36 6.57 25.36
N SER A 15 -16.94 7.25 26.42
CA SER A 15 -15.92 8.31 26.34
C SER A 15 -14.50 7.77 26.09
N VAL A 16 -14.17 6.56 26.54
CA VAL A 16 -12.89 5.91 26.23
C VAL A 16 -12.75 5.58 24.73
N ALA A 17 -13.83 5.15 24.08
CA ALA A 17 -13.80 4.83 22.66
C ALA A 17 -13.63 6.08 21.76
N ALA A 18 -14.22 7.21 22.15
CA ALA A 18 -14.09 8.47 21.41
C ALA A 18 -12.72 9.14 21.61
N ALA A 19 -12.16 9.09 22.82
CA ALA A 19 -10.81 9.58 23.10
C ALA A 19 -9.75 8.77 22.34
N GLY A 20 -9.99 7.46 22.12
CA GLY A 20 -9.12 6.59 21.34
C GLY A 20 -8.96 7.00 19.87
N ILE A 21 -9.96 7.64 19.25
CA ILE A 21 -9.88 8.05 17.83
C ILE A 21 -9.19 9.42 17.68
N ALA A 22 -9.35 10.30 18.67
CA ALA A 22 -8.68 11.60 18.69
C ALA A 22 -7.20 11.51 19.07
N ALA A 23 -6.84 10.51 19.89
CA ALA A 23 -5.46 10.20 20.27
C ALA A 23 -4.87 9.02 19.49
N ALA A 24 -5.62 8.43 18.54
CA ALA A 24 -5.06 7.47 17.62
C ALA A 24 -3.98 8.19 16.82
N PRO A 25 -2.73 7.68 16.80
CA PRO A 25 -1.78 8.15 15.82
C PRO A 25 -2.46 8.01 14.46
N LYS A 26 -2.49 9.09 13.68
CA LYS A 26 -2.74 8.93 12.25
C LYS A 26 -1.62 8.04 11.77
N ALA A 27 -1.94 6.78 11.49
CA ALA A 27 -1.07 5.88 10.76
C ALA A 27 -1.02 6.37 9.31
N PHE A 28 -0.40 7.55 9.11
CA PHE A 28 0.47 7.70 7.97
C PHE A 28 1.50 6.60 8.13
N ALA A 29 1.85 5.92 7.05
CA ALA A 29 3.12 5.22 7.02
C ALA A 29 4.17 6.25 7.44
N ASP A 30 4.69 6.12 8.66
CA ASP A 30 5.88 6.85 9.07
C ASP A 30 6.91 6.51 7.98
N PRO A 31 7.38 7.48 7.18
CA PRO A 31 8.37 7.19 6.16
C PRO A 31 9.55 6.55 6.90
N ALA A 32 9.78 5.26 6.65
CA ALA A 32 10.97 4.58 7.15
C ALA A 32 12.16 5.53 6.96
N PRO A 33 13.03 5.73 7.98
CA PRO A 33 14.07 6.76 7.98
C PRO A 33 14.64 6.98 6.58
N GLY A 34 14.32 8.15 6.01
CA GLY A 34 14.27 8.36 4.57
C GLY A 34 15.55 7.94 3.87
N CYS A 35 15.47 6.90 3.05
CA CYS A 35 16.46 6.71 1.99
C CYS A 35 16.27 7.86 1.00
N TYR A 36 17.33 8.62 0.75
CA TYR A 36 17.38 9.68 -0.25
C TYR A 36 18.52 9.36 -1.22
N ASN A 37 18.27 9.54 -2.51
CA ASN A 37 19.32 9.51 -3.52
C ASN A 37 20.30 10.68 -3.29
N PRO A 38 21.54 10.60 -3.80
CA PRO A 38 22.53 11.71 -3.72
C PRO A 38 22.05 13.03 -4.34
N ASP A 39 21.02 13.01 -5.19
CA ASP A 39 20.37 14.18 -5.80
C ASP A 39 19.21 14.77 -4.96
N GLY A 40 18.94 14.22 -3.77
CA GLY A 40 17.90 14.70 -2.86
C GLY A 40 16.48 14.20 -3.17
N THR A 41 16.30 13.32 -4.15
CA THR A 41 15.01 12.67 -4.39
C THR A 41 14.77 11.51 -3.41
N PRO A 42 13.53 11.25 -2.96
CA PRO A 42 13.24 10.11 -2.09
C PRO A 42 13.56 8.81 -2.82
N CYS A 43 14.23 7.86 -2.15
CA CYS A 43 14.31 6.49 -2.66
C CYS A 43 12.88 5.94 -2.72
N SER A 44 12.46 5.50 -3.90
CA SER A 44 11.23 4.73 -4.06
C SER A 44 11.35 3.46 -3.19
N PRO A 45 10.42 3.21 -2.24
CA PRO A 45 9.02 3.23 -2.56
C PRO A 45 8.19 4.45 -2.13
N SER A 46 7.37 4.94 -3.06
CA SER A 46 6.27 5.89 -2.82
C SER A 46 4.97 5.12 -2.62
N ALA A 47 4.16 5.46 -1.60
CA ALA A 47 2.82 4.92 -1.38
C ALA A 47 1.83 6.05 -1.09
N GLY A 48 0.69 6.06 -1.78
CA GLY A 48 -0.34 7.10 -1.66
C GLY A 48 -1.68 6.71 -2.31
N PRO A 49 -2.66 7.63 -2.36
CA PRO A 49 -4.00 7.37 -2.89
C PRO A 49 -4.03 6.88 -4.35
N GLN A 50 -2.98 7.17 -5.12
CA GLN A 50 -2.83 6.76 -6.51
C GLN A 50 -2.19 5.38 -6.66
N GLY A 51 -1.69 4.79 -5.57
CA GLY A 51 -0.99 3.51 -5.57
C GLY A 51 0.32 3.53 -4.79
N ALA A 52 1.06 2.42 -4.89
CA ALA A 52 2.40 2.28 -4.32
C ALA A 52 3.36 1.65 -5.32
N GLY A 53 4.64 2.01 -5.29
CA GLY A 53 5.66 1.39 -6.12
C GLY A 53 7.00 1.42 -5.44
N ALA A 54 7.93 0.58 -5.89
CA ALA A 54 9.30 0.48 -5.38
C ALA A 54 10.26 0.26 -6.55
N GLU A 55 11.46 0.82 -6.46
CA GLU A 55 12.44 0.77 -7.53
C GLU A 55 13.84 0.61 -6.94
N VAL A 56 14.67 -0.20 -7.59
CA VAL A 56 16.12 -0.19 -7.39
C VAL A 56 16.76 0.56 -8.57
N PRO A 57 17.59 1.59 -8.36
CA PRO A 57 18.28 2.27 -9.46
C PRO A 57 19.07 1.29 -10.34
N GLY A 58 18.76 1.28 -11.65
CA GLY A 58 19.35 0.34 -12.61
C GLY A 58 18.93 -1.13 -12.41
N GLY A 59 18.02 -1.40 -11.47
CA GLY A 59 17.57 -2.74 -11.08
C GLY A 59 16.06 -2.91 -11.21
N PRO A 60 15.51 -3.93 -10.54
CA PRO A 60 14.09 -4.24 -10.60
C PRO A 60 13.20 -3.13 -10.04
N GLY A 61 11.95 -3.10 -10.51
CA GLY A 61 10.91 -2.24 -9.96
C GLY A 61 9.53 -2.86 -10.04
N ALA A 62 8.61 -2.35 -9.23
CA ALA A 62 7.21 -2.74 -9.24
C ALA A 62 6.31 -1.55 -8.90
N GLN A 63 5.09 -1.58 -9.42
CA GLN A 63 4.07 -0.58 -9.15
C GLN A 63 2.69 -1.23 -9.02
N ALA A 64 1.92 -0.79 -8.05
CA ALA A 64 0.53 -1.13 -7.83
C ALA A 64 -0.30 0.16 -7.87
N GLY A 65 -1.13 0.31 -8.89
CA GLY A 65 -2.06 1.43 -9.06
C GLY A 65 -3.34 1.25 -8.25
N SER A 66 -3.98 2.38 -7.91
CA SER A 66 -5.24 2.39 -7.16
C SER A 66 -6.45 1.79 -7.92
N ASN A 67 -6.32 1.58 -9.22
CA ASN A 67 -7.32 0.92 -10.07
C ASN A 67 -7.19 -0.62 -10.09
N GLY A 68 -6.35 -1.19 -9.24
CA GLY A 68 -6.11 -2.63 -9.19
C GLY A 68 -5.14 -3.15 -10.26
N GLN A 69 -4.57 -2.26 -11.09
CA GLN A 69 -3.50 -2.63 -12.02
C GLN A 69 -2.16 -2.69 -11.29
N VAL A 70 -1.37 -3.72 -11.57
CA VAL A 70 -0.02 -3.88 -11.04
C VAL A 70 0.97 -4.19 -12.17
N SER A 71 2.20 -3.76 -12.03
CA SER A 71 3.30 -4.08 -12.94
C SER A 71 4.57 -4.35 -12.16
N ALA A 72 5.43 -5.20 -12.70
CA ALA A 72 6.77 -5.43 -12.17
C ALA A 72 7.72 -5.86 -13.28
N GLY A 73 9.00 -5.55 -13.13
CA GLY A 73 9.99 -5.96 -14.12
C GLY A 73 11.42 -5.80 -13.66
N VAL A 74 12.31 -6.49 -14.36
CA VAL A 74 13.76 -6.39 -14.24
C VAL A 74 14.31 -5.85 -15.57
N PRO A 75 15.21 -4.84 -15.57
CA PRO A 75 15.84 -4.36 -16.80
C PRO A 75 16.52 -5.50 -17.57
N GLY A 76 16.15 -5.69 -18.84
CA GLY A 76 16.62 -6.80 -19.67
C GLY A 76 16.16 -8.19 -19.22
N GLY A 77 15.31 -8.28 -18.19
CA GLY A 77 14.82 -9.51 -17.59
C GLY A 77 13.30 -9.64 -17.66
N PRO A 78 12.72 -10.61 -16.93
CA PRO A 78 11.29 -10.87 -16.92
C PRO A 78 10.47 -9.66 -16.47
N TRP A 79 9.24 -9.59 -16.96
CA TRP A 79 8.27 -8.58 -16.57
C TRP A 79 6.86 -9.13 -16.57
N ALA A 80 5.97 -8.49 -15.82
CA ALA A 80 4.56 -8.83 -15.76
C ALA A 80 3.70 -7.58 -15.54
N VAL A 81 2.46 -7.65 -16.03
CA VAL A 81 1.39 -6.69 -15.75
C VAL A 81 0.13 -7.50 -15.43
N ALA A 82 -0.58 -7.13 -14.36
CA ALA A 82 -1.84 -7.78 -13.99
C ALA A 82 -2.87 -6.74 -13.55
N GLY A 83 -4.13 -7.15 -13.54
CA GLY A 83 -5.28 -6.32 -13.26
C GLY A 83 -6.54 -7.13 -13.02
N PRO A 84 -7.69 -6.47 -12.78
CA PRO A 84 -8.96 -7.15 -12.51
C PRO A 84 -9.40 -8.10 -13.64
N GLY A 85 -9.07 -7.79 -14.90
CA GLY A 85 -9.39 -8.64 -16.06
C GLY A 85 -8.40 -9.78 -16.33
N GLY A 86 -7.36 -9.92 -15.51
CA GLY A 86 -6.27 -10.87 -15.72
C GLY A 86 -4.91 -10.18 -15.92
N GLY A 87 -3.96 -10.88 -16.53
CA GLY A 87 -2.59 -10.39 -16.65
C GLY A 87 -1.74 -11.13 -17.67
N VAL A 88 -0.56 -10.58 -17.91
CA VAL A 88 0.47 -11.12 -18.80
C VAL A 88 1.82 -11.12 -18.09
N ALA A 89 2.59 -12.18 -18.30
CA ALA A 89 3.98 -12.28 -17.86
C ALA A 89 4.85 -12.78 -18.99
N CYS A 90 6.03 -12.19 -19.16
CA CYS A 90 6.95 -12.48 -20.26
C CYS A 90 8.39 -12.63 -19.75
N VAL A 91 9.15 -13.50 -20.39
CA VAL A 91 10.61 -13.59 -20.26
C VAL A 91 11.23 -13.09 -21.56
N PRO A 92 12.23 -12.19 -21.52
CA PRO A 92 12.94 -11.75 -22.72
C PRO A 92 13.52 -12.92 -23.50
N ASN A 93 13.36 -12.90 -24.82
CA ASN A 93 13.71 -14.02 -25.72
C ASN A 93 13.02 -15.35 -25.38
N GLY A 94 12.01 -15.33 -24.52
CA GLY A 94 11.25 -16.47 -24.05
C GLY A 94 9.75 -16.30 -24.29
N PRO A 95 8.95 -17.22 -23.75
CA PRO A 95 7.50 -17.18 -23.94
C PRO A 95 6.84 -16.11 -23.06
N CYS A 96 5.73 -15.58 -23.56
CA CYS A 96 4.74 -14.90 -22.75
C CYS A 96 3.61 -15.86 -22.35
N ARG A 97 2.97 -15.57 -21.21
CA ARG A 97 1.78 -16.25 -20.72
C ARG A 97 0.75 -15.21 -20.33
N THR A 98 -0.48 -15.41 -20.79
CA THR A 98 -1.62 -14.56 -20.50
C THR A 98 -2.65 -15.36 -19.73
N VAL A 99 -3.19 -14.78 -18.66
CA VAL A 99 -4.33 -15.28 -17.91
C VAL A 99 -5.43 -14.25 -18.06
N ASN A 100 -6.59 -14.67 -18.57
CA ASN A 100 -7.79 -13.83 -18.60
C ASN A 100 -8.72 -14.31 -17.50
N LEU A 101 -9.25 -13.38 -16.71
CA LEU A 101 -10.26 -13.67 -15.70
C LEU A 101 -11.64 -13.33 -16.25
N PRO A 102 -12.69 -14.13 -15.94
CA PRO A 102 -14.05 -13.73 -16.23
C PRO A 102 -14.40 -12.48 -15.42
N GLY A 103 -14.95 -11.47 -16.10
CA GLY A 103 -15.40 -10.21 -15.49
C GLY A 103 -16.75 -10.34 -14.80
#